data_AF-A0A925QDS0-F1
#
_entry.id   AF-A0A925QDS0-F1
#
_cell.length_a   1.000
_cell.length_b   1.000
_cell.length_c   1.000
_cell.angle_alpha   90.00
_cell.angle_beta   90.00
_cell.angle_gamma   90.00
#
_symmetry.space_group_name_H-M   'P 1'
#
loop_
_entity.id
_entity.type
_entity.pdbx_description
1 polymer ?
#
loop_
_entity_poly.entity_id
_entity_poly.type
_entity_poly.pdbx_seq_one_letter_code
_entity_poly.pdbx_strand_id
1 'polypeptide(L)'
;MSKEEALNTARRLVQEAIDVAGRAGIDPALVVAPHCSEASAMQDGDDDRHSKNLTWGGVPGVIVESTEGLFDMPEPDDDPEQKPAFLVTQSTADLVRQEFERYEPSLERMAEDWQEKKVRLLSETKGDKE
;
A
#
# COMPACT_ATOMS: atom_id res chain seq x y z
N MET A 1 -32.96 9.28 -25.86
CA MET A 1 -32.90 9.18 -24.38
C MET A 1 -32.32 10.45 -23.84
N SER A 2 -33.05 11.12 -22.96
CA SER A 2 -32.54 12.31 -22.28
C SER A 2 -31.59 11.90 -21.16
N LYS A 3 -30.61 12.76 -20.85
CA LYS A 3 -29.63 12.57 -19.76
C LYS A 3 -30.31 12.20 -18.43
N GLU A 4 -31.49 12.77 -18.19
CA GLU A 4 -32.31 12.53 -17.00
C GLU A 4 -32.92 11.12 -16.95
N GLU A 5 -33.30 10.55 -18.09
CA GLU A 5 -33.79 9.18 -18.17
C GLU A 5 -32.66 8.17 -17.97
N ALA A 6 -31.48 8.45 -18.53
CA ALA A 6 -30.28 7.63 -18.33
C ALA A 6 -29.85 7.61 -16.85
N LEU A 7 -29.91 8.77 -16.18
CA LEU A 7 -29.54 8.89 -14.78
C LEU A 7 -30.53 8.16 -13.86
N ASN A 8 -31.82 8.26 -14.16
CA ASN A 8 -32.86 7.53 -13.41
C ASN A 8 -32.74 6.01 -13.59
N THR A 9 -32.44 5.57 -14.81
CA THR A 9 -32.22 4.14 -15.11
C THR A 9 -31.00 3.61 -14.37
N ALA A 10 -29.88 4.35 -14.38
CA ALA A 10 -28.66 3.97 -13.66
C ALA A 10 -28.90 3.88 -12.14
N ARG A 11 -29.61 4.86 -11.55
CA ARG A 11 -29.95 4.84 -10.12
C ARG A 11 -30.79 3.63 -9.75
N ARG A 12 -31.76 3.26 -10.59
CA ARG A 12 -32.63 2.11 -10.34
C ARG A 12 -31.85 0.79 -10.37
N LEU A 13 -30.91 0.64 -11.30
CA LEU A 13 -30.06 -0.56 -11.39
C LEU A 13 -29.13 -0.70 -10.17
N VAL A 14 -28.56 0.41 -9.70
CA VAL A 14 -27.73 0.41 -8.48
C VAL A 14 -28.56 0.01 -7.25
N GLN A 15 -29.78 0.53 -7.13
CA GLN A 15 -30.67 0.20 -6.02
C GLN A 15 -31.07 -1.29 -6.01
N GLU A 16 -31.31 -1.88 -7.19
CA GLU A 16 -31.65 -3.29 -7.33
C GLU A 16 -30.45 -4.20 -6.98
N ALA A 17 -29.24 -3.83 -7.39
CA ALA A 17 -28.02 -4.54 -7.02
C ALA A 17 -27.77 -4.54 -5.50
N ILE A 18 -28.04 -3.41 -4.85
CA ILE A 18 -27.95 -3.24 -3.39
C ILE A 18 -28.96 -4.15 -2.66
N ASP A 19 -30.20 -4.23 -3.13
CA ASP A 19 -31.24 -5.08 -2.51
C ASP A 19 -30.90 -6.57 -2.62
N VAL A 20 -30.41 -7.00 -3.80
CA VAL A 20 -29.97 -8.39 -4.03
C VAL A 20 -28.77 -8.76 -3.15
N ALA A 21 -27.80 -7.85 -3.00
CA ALA A 21 -26.66 -8.04 -2.12
C ALA A 21 -27.06 -8.14 -0.64
N GLY A 22 -27.96 -7.27 -0.19
CA GLY A 22 -28.49 -7.30 1.17
C GLY A 22 -29.20 -8.63 1.49
N ARG A 23 -29.95 -9.19 0.54
CA ARG A 23 -30.57 -10.53 0.67
C ARG A 23 -29.56 -11.67 0.71
N ALA A 24 -28.40 -11.50 0.08
CA ALA A 24 -27.29 -12.45 0.13
C ALA A 24 -26.40 -12.28 1.38
N GLY A 25 -26.75 -11.35 2.29
CA GLY A 25 -25.95 -11.04 3.48
C GLY A 25 -24.67 -10.26 3.19
N ILE A 26 -24.56 -9.67 1.99
CA ILE A 26 -23.43 -8.86 1.57
C ILE A 26 -23.70 -7.41 1.95
N ASP A 27 -22.75 -6.77 2.62
CA ASP A 27 -22.89 -5.37 3.02
C ASP A 27 -23.09 -4.48 1.78
N PRO A 28 -24.15 -3.66 1.74
CA PRO A 28 -24.49 -2.88 0.56
C PRO A 28 -23.44 -1.81 0.21
N ALA A 29 -22.52 -1.46 1.13
CA ALA A 29 -21.39 -0.58 0.83
C ALA A 29 -20.35 -1.23 -0.10
N LEU A 30 -20.27 -2.57 -0.14
CA LEU A 30 -19.38 -3.32 -1.04
C LEU A 30 -19.87 -3.36 -2.50
N VAL A 31 -21.15 -3.07 -2.75
CA VAL A 31 -21.76 -3.13 -4.09
C VAL A 31 -21.52 -1.87 -4.91
N VAL A 32 -21.23 -0.74 -4.25
CA VAL A 32 -21.18 0.59 -4.88
C VAL A 32 -19.79 0.95 -5.45
N ALA A 33 -18.76 0.11 -5.33
CA ALA A 33 -17.43 0.49 -5.79
C ALA A 33 -16.65 -0.60 -6.56
N PRO A 34 -16.81 -0.69 -7.89
CA PRO A 34 -15.81 -1.27 -8.76
C PRO A 34 -14.86 -0.22 -9.38
N HIS A 35 -15.16 1.09 -9.29
CA HIS A 35 -14.43 2.14 -10.02
C HIS A 35 -13.51 3.01 -9.15
N CYS A 36 -13.43 2.74 -7.85
CA CYS A 36 -12.54 3.42 -6.93
C CYS A 36 -11.59 2.44 -6.21
N SER A 37 -11.44 1.24 -6.75
CA SER A 37 -10.84 0.09 -6.05
C SER A 37 -9.56 -0.42 -6.71
N GLU A 38 -8.75 0.47 -7.27
CA GLU A 38 -7.40 0.12 -7.77
C GLU A 38 -6.29 0.38 -6.73
N ALA A 39 -6.63 0.59 -5.45
CA ALA A 39 -5.63 0.88 -4.42
C ALA A 39 -5.80 0.14 -3.08
N SER A 40 -6.62 -0.91 -3.00
CA SER A 40 -6.86 -1.59 -1.70
C SER A 40 -7.13 -3.08 -1.87
N ALA A 41 -6.23 -3.79 -2.54
CA ALA A 41 -6.22 -5.25 -2.54
C ALA A 41 -4.90 -5.73 -1.90
N MET A 42 -4.78 -5.53 -0.60
CA MET A 42 -3.88 -6.24 0.33
C MET A 42 -4.21 -5.77 1.75
N GLN A 43 -5.34 -6.22 2.28
CA GLN A 43 -5.56 -6.20 3.73
C GLN A 43 -6.37 -7.43 4.12
N ASP A 44 -5.71 -8.58 3.99
CA ASP A 44 -6.00 -9.77 4.79
C ASP A 44 -4.84 -9.87 5.79
N GLY A 45 -5.17 -9.87 7.08
CA GLY A 45 -4.17 -9.86 8.16
C GLY A 45 -4.50 -8.83 9.22
N ASP A 46 -5.49 -9.16 10.04
CA ASP A 46 -5.74 -8.61 11.36
C ASP A 46 -4.47 -8.76 12.22
N ASP A 47 -3.71 -7.68 12.44
CA ASP A 47 -3.07 -7.38 13.74
C ASP A 47 -2.52 -5.94 13.77
N ASP A 48 -2.81 -5.27 14.88
CA ASP A 48 -2.25 -4.02 15.38
C ASP A 48 -2.72 -2.64 14.83
N ARG A 49 -3.40 -1.94 15.74
CA ARG A 49 -4.25 -0.76 15.55
C ARG A 49 -3.51 0.58 15.46
N HIS A 50 -2.25 0.64 15.05
CA HIS A 50 -1.50 1.91 15.02
C HIS A 50 -0.72 2.21 13.73
N SER A 51 -0.80 1.35 12.72
CA SER A 51 -0.19 1.60 11.42
C SER A 51 -1.07 2.52 10.57
N LYS A 52 -1.04 3.81 10.87
CA LYS A 52 -1.52 4.85 9.94
C LYS A 52 -0.71 4.72 8.65
N ASN A 53 -1.25 4.03 7.65
CA ASN A 53 -0.67 3.78 6.32
C ASN A 53 0.28 4.91 5.89
N LEU A 54 1.57 4.71 6.18
CA LEU A 54 2.65 5.64 5.90
C LEU A 54 3.25 5.11 4.61
N THR A 55 3.15 5.86 3.52
CA THR A 55 3.73 5.46 2.24
C THR A 55 4.53 6.62 1.70
N TRP A 56 5.78 6.37 1.35
CA TRP A 56 6.71 7.37 0.84
C TRP A 56 7.37 6.87 -0.43
N GLY A 57 7.18 7.58 -1.54
CA GLY A 57 7.71 7.15 -2.84
C GLY A 57 7.24 5.75 -3.27
N GLY A 58 6.05 5.31 -2.81
CA GLY A 58 5.52 3.97 -3.10
C GLY A 58 6.01 2.86 -2.16
N VAL A 59 6.88 3.16 -1.19
CA VAL A 59 7.37 2.19 -0.19
C VAL A 59 6.65 2.39 1.15
N PRO A 60 6.20 1.31 1.82
CA PRO A 60 5.57 1.40 3.11
C PRO A 60 6.55 1.84 4.22
N GLY A 61 6.07 2.65 5.15
CA GLY A 61 6.75 3.02 6.37
C GLY A 61 6.13 2.34 7.59
N VAL A 62 6.97 1.72 8.40
CA VAL A 62 6.61 1.00 9.62
C VAL A 62 7.10 1.80 10.82
N ILE A 63 6.19 2.12 11.74
CA ILE A 63 6.52 2.84 12.96
C ILE A 63 7.02 1.83 13.99
N VAL A 64 8.25 2.02 14.46
CA VAL A 64 8.88 1.20 15.49
C VAL A 64 9.27 2.06 16.69
N GLU A 65 9.51 1.43 17.84
CA GLU A 65 9.84 2.14 19.09
C GLU A 65 11.19 2.87 19.01
N SER A 66 12.14 2.33 18.25
CA SER A 66 13.48 2.90 18.08
C SER A 66 14.12 2.41 16.79
N THR A 67 14.89 3.28 16.15
CA THR A 67 15.71 2.99 14.97
C THR A 67 17.13 3.50 15.21
N GLU A 68 18.13 2.87 14.60
CA GLU A 68 19.52 3.34 14.69
C GLU A 68 19.74 4.66 13.94
N GLY A 69 18.94 4.91 12.90
CA GLY A 69 18.98 6.12 12.07
C GLY A 69 17.65 6.86 11.98
N LEU A 70 17.65 7.96 11.22
CA LEU A 70 16.44 8.73 10.91
C LEU A 70 15.47 7.87 10.08
N PHE A 71 16.00 7.19 9.06
CA PHE A 71 15.32 6.18 8.27
C PHE A 71 16.19 4.93 8.31
N ASP A 72 15.56 3.81 8.62
CA ASP A 72 16.20 2.50 8.58
C ASP A 72 15.45 1.62 7.58
N MET A 73 16.16 0.71 6.92
CA MET A 73 15.55 -0.23 5.98
C MET A 73 16.30 -1.55 6.12
N PRO A 74 15.60 -2.66 6.44
CA PRO A 74 16.24 -3.95 6.61
C PRO A 74 16.90 -4.37 5.29
N GLU A 75 18.06 -5.01 5.38
CA GLU A 75 18.77 -5.49 4.19
C GLU A 75 17.92 -6.50 3.41
N PRO A 76 18.03 -6.53 2.07
CA PRO A 76 17.35 -7.55 1.28
C PRO A 76 17.97 -8.93 1.52
N ASP A 77 17.13 -9.95 1.68
CA ASP A 77 17.49 -11.36 1.83
C ASP A 77 17.24 -12.16 0.53
N ASP A 78 17.34 -13.48 0.58
CA ASP A 78 17.05 -14.37 -0.56
C ASP A 78 15.56 -14.59 -0.86
N ASP A 79 14.67 -14.08 0.00
CA ASP A 79 13.24 -14.28 -0.13
C ASP A 79 12.63 -13.39 -1.25
N PRO A 80 12.08 -13.94 -2.35
CA PRO A 80 11.60 -13.12 -3.46
C PRO A 80 10.33 -12.31 -3.15
N GLU A 81 9.63 -12.61 -2.05
CA GLU A 81 8.40 -11.94 -1.65
C GLU A 81 8.66 -10.74 -0.71
N GLN A 82 9.86 -10.67 -0.13
CA GLN A 82 10.30 -9.54 0.69
C GLN A 82 10.24 -8.24 -0.10
N LYS A 83 9.62 -7.23 0.50
CA LYS A 83 9.45 -5.89 -0.05
C LYS A 83 10.25 -4.88 0.77
N PRO A 84 10.68 -3.76 0.18
CA PRO A 84 11.30 -2.68 0.93
C PRO A 84 10.28 -2.08 1.90
N ALA A 85 10.74 -1.69 3.09
CA ALA A 85 9.95 -0.98 4.07
C ALA A 85 10.84 -0.04 4.89
N PHE A 86 10.40 1.21 5.07
CA PHE A 86 11.10 2.17 5.92
C PHE A 86 10.73 1.95 7.38
N LEU A 87 11.68 1.55 8.21
CA LEU A 87 11.53 1.54 9.64
C LEU A 87 11.85 2.94 10.17
N VAL A 88 10.92 3.51 10.93
CA VAL A 88 11.03 4.88 11.46
C VAL A 88 10.40 4.98 12.84
N THR A 89 10.83 5.94 13.64
CA THR A 89 10.10 6.30 14.86
C THR A 89 8.88 7.17 14.55
N GLN A 90 7.94 7.27 15.48
CA GLN A 90 6.78 8.18 15.37
C GLN A 90 7.24 9.62 15.12
N SER A 91 8.27 10.09 15.84
CA SER A 91 8.84 11.42 15.69
C SER A 91 9.40 11.67 14.29
N THR A 92 10.09 10.68 13.72
CA THR A 92 10.57 10.75 12.33
C THR A 92 9.38 10.81 11.36
N ALA A 93 8.38 9.94 11.53
CA ALA A 93 7.22 9.90 10.66
C ALA A 93 6.50 11.26 10.61
N ASP A 94 6.38 11.94 11.74
CA ASP A 94 5.78 13.27 11.81
C ASP A 94 6.68 14.38 11.24
N LEU A 95 8.00 14.27 11.34
CA LEU A 95 8.95 15.19 10.68
C LEU A 95 8.84 15.08 9.16
N VAL A 96 8.82 13.85 8.64
CA VAL A 96 8.78 13.56 7.20
C VAL A 96 7.45 13.96 6.60
N ARG A 97 6.35 13.80 7.34
CA ARG A 97 5.04 14.32 6.91
C ARG A 97 5.03 15.84 6.76
N GLN A 98 5.77 16.57 7.61
CA GLN A 98 5.82 18.03 7.56
C GLN A 98 6.76 18.55 6.48
N GLU A 99 7.88 17.87 6.24
CA GLU A 99 8.90 18.27 5.26
C GLU A 99 9.09 17.22 4.16
N PHE A 100 8.01 16.63 3.63
CA PHE A 100 8.11 15.49 2.71
C PHE A 100 8.96 15.78 1.48
N GLU A 101 8.75 16.92 0.80
CA GLU A 101 9.49 17.33 -0.40
C GLU A 101 11.01 17.41 -0.19
N ARG A 102 11.45 17.61 1.06
CA ARG A 102 12.87 17.66 1.42
C ARG A 102 13.47 16.26 1.54
N TYR A 103 12.68 15.30 2.02
CA TYR A 103 13.13 13.94 2.29
C TYR A 103 12.82 12.96 1.14
N GLU A 104 11.85 13.28 0.29
CA GLU A 104 11.44 12.52 -0.89
C GLU A 104 12.64 12.00 -1.72
N PRO A 105 13.58 12.84 -2.21
CA PRO A 105 14.69 12.34 -3.04
C PRO A 105 15.64 11.40 -2.29
N SER A 106 15.71 11.49 -0.96
CA SER A 106 16.53 10.57 -0.15
C SER A 106 15.81 9.23 0.04
N LEU A 107 14.49 9.27 0.23
CA LEU A 107 13.64 8.09 0.36
C LEU A 107 13.61 7.31 -0.95
N GLU A 108 13.39 7.97 -2.08
CA GLU A 108 13.43 7.34 -3.40
C GLU A 108 14.76 6.63 -3.63
N ARG A 109 15.88 7.32 -3.40
CA ARG A 109 17.21 6.75 -3.59
C ARG A 109 17.50 5.55 -2.68
N MET A 110 17.03 5.56 -1.44
CA MET A 110 17.17 4.42 -0.53
C MET A 110 16.35 3.22 -1.01
N ALA A 111 15.14 3.45 -1.51
CA ALA A 111 14.31 2.40 -2.08
C ALA A 111 14.94 1.79 -3.33
N GLU A 112 15.51 2.63 -4.21
CA GLU A 112 16.23 2.18 -5.40
C GLU A 112 17.47 1.35 -5.06
N ASP A 113 18.29 1.81 -4.10
CA ASP A 113 19.48 1.08 -3.64
C ASP A 113 19.12 -0.30 -3.07
N TRP A 114 18.02 -0.37 -2.31
CA TRP A 114 17.50 -1.62 -1.78
C TRP A 114 17.06 -2.57 -2.90
N GLN A 115 16.33 -2.07 -3.90
CA GLN A 115 15.89 -2.87 -5.05
C GLN A 115 17.07 -3.36 -5.88
N GLU A 116 18.08 -2.53 -6.11
CA GLU A 116 19.30 -2.92 -6.82
C GLU A 116 20.03 -4.05 -6.08
N LYS A 117 20.19 -3.92 -4.76
CA LYS A 117 20.77 -4.98 -3.91
C LYS A 117 19.95 -6.26 -3.97
N LYS A 118 18.62 -6.17 -3.90
CA LYS A 118 17.71 -7.34 -3.98
C LYS A 118 17.85 -8.08 -5.30
N VAL A 119 17.83 -7.34 -6.41
CA VAL A 119 17.99 -7.90 -7.76
C VAL A 119 19.34 -8.60 -7.90
N ARG A 120 20.40 -7.96 -7.39
CA ARG A 120 21.75 -8.53 -7.42
C ARG A 120 21.84 -9.82 -6.61
N LEU A 121 21.34 -9.81 -5.38
CA LEU A 121 21.34 -10.97 -4.49
C LEU A 121 20.58 -12.15 -5.11
N LEU A 122 19.35 -11.93 -5.60
CA LEU A 122 18.57 -12.97 -6.28
C LEU A 122 19.22 -13.49 -7.57
N SER A 123 20.06 -12.68 -8.22
CA SER A 123 20.81 -13.09 -9.42
C SER A 123 22.02 -13.94 -9.05
N GLU A 124 22.74 -13.58 -7.97
CA GLU A 124 23.88 -14.34 -7.44
C GLU A 124 23.43 -15.72 -6.93
N THR A 125 22.33 -15.81 -6.19
CA THR A 125 21.80 -17.10 -5.68
C THR A 125 21.28 -18.02 -6.78
N LYS A 126 20.89 -17.47 -7.95
CA LYS A 126 20.54 -18.28 -9.13
C LYS A 126 21.76 -18.80 -9.88
N GLY A 127 22.90 -18.11 -9.81
CA GLY A 127 24.15 -18.48 -10.49
C GLY A 127 24.91 -19.62 -9.82
N ASP A 128 24.72 -19.85 -8.52
CA ASP A 128 25.35 -20.95 -7.76
C ASP A 128 24.75 -22.35 -8.02
N LYS A 129 23.85 -22.46 -9.01
CA LYS A 129 23.15 -23.71 -9.36
C LYS A 129 23.52 -24.29 -10.73
N GLU A 130 24.64 -23.86 -11.32
CA GLU A 130 25.18 -24.40 -12.58
C GLU A 130 26.43 -25.28 -12.39
#